data_AF-A0A937W3K1-F1
#
_entry.id   AF-A0A937W3K1-F1
#
_cell.length_a   1.000
_cell.length_b   1.000
_cell.length_c   1.000
_cell.angle_alpha   90.00
_cell.angle_beta   90.00
_cell.angle_gamma   90.00
#
_symmetry.space_group_name_H-M   'P 1'
#
loop_
_entity.id
_entity.type
_entity.pdbx_description
1 polymer ?
#
loop_
_entity_poly.entity_id
_entity_poly.type
_entity_poly.pdbx_seq_one_letter_code
_entity_poly.pdbx_strand_id
1 'polypeptide(L)' 'MDFGICVPHYGKPVDIEQTLGVARSAEELGFASVWVTDHLFVPRTMDIIYRDNMLEPLALLSHLAAVVPRVRLGTSVITG' A
#
# COMPACT_ATOMS: atom_id res chain seq x y z
N MET A 1 -7.41 -20.63 -5.75
CA MET A 1 -7.99 -19.31 -5.40
C MET A 1 -6.86 -18.51 -4.82
N ASP A 2 -6.58 -17.34 -5.38
CA ASP A 2 -5.40 -16.54 -5.04
C ASP A 2 -5.82 -15.37 -4.16
N PHE A 3 -5.09 -15.15 -3.08
CA PHE A 3 -5.38 -14.10 -2.10
C PHE A 3 -4.33 -12.99 -2.17
N GLY A 4 -4.79 -11.75 -2.03
CA GLY A 4 -3.94 -10.57 -1.92
C GLY A 4 -4.29 -9.72 -0.70
N ILE A 5 -3.38 -8.81 -0.34
CA ILE A 5 -3.56 -7.92 0.82
C ILE A 5 -3.22 -6.47 0.45
N CYS A 6 -4.02 -5.51 0.94
CA CYS A 6 -3.68 -4.08 0.87
C CYS A 6 -2.88 -3.70 2.11
N VAL A 7 -1.68 -3.13 1.92
CA VAL A 7 -0.81 -2.75 3.05
C VAL A 7 -1.25 -1.43 3.68
N PRO A 8 -1.06 -1.23 5.00
CA PRO A 8 -1.36 0.04 5.63
C PRO A 8 -0.34 1.10 5.20
N HIS A 9 -0.77 2.13 4.48
CA HIS A 9 0.10 3.21 3.98
C HIS A 9 -0.56 4.60 3.99
N TYR A 10 -1.65 4.73 4.75
CA TYR A 10 -2.44 5.95 4.91
C TYR A 10 -3.07 6.03 6.30
N GLY A 11 -3.43 7.23 6.77
CA GLY A 11 -4.20 7.45 8.00
C GLY A 11 -3.38 7.91 9.20
N LYS A 12 -3.50 7.20 10.34
CA LYS A 12 -2.66 7.43 11.55
C LYS A 12 -1.17 7.58 11.14
N PRO A 13 -0.31 8.22 11.95
CA PRO A 13 1.08 8.49 11.56
C PRO A 13 1.71 7.28 10.87
N VAL A 14 1.98 7.42 9.58
CA VAL A 14 2.39 6.29 8.75
C VAL A 14 3.82 5.92 9.14
N ASP A 15 3.99 4.68 9.54
CA ASP A 15 5.29 4.08 9.83
C ASP A 15 5.67 3.15 8.68
N ILE A 16 6.67 3.57 7.90
CA ILE A 16 7.13 2.82 6.73
C ILE A 16 7.60 1.40 7.11
N GLU A 17 8.25 1.22 8.26
CA GLU A 17 8.75 -0.12 8.63
C GLU A 17 7.61 -1.09 8.96
N GLN A 18 6.49 -0.57 9.50
CA GLN A 18 5.30 -1.39 9.69
C GLN A 18 4.68 -1.80 8.35
N THR A 19 4.59 -0.88 7.39
CA THR A 19 4.11 -1.19 6.02
C THR A 19 4.98 -2.27 5.37
N LEU A 20 6.31 -2.13 5.45
CA LEU A 20 7.24 -3.11 4.90
C LEU A 20 7.19 -4.45 5.65
N GLY A 21 7.00 -4.41 6.97
CA GLY A 21 6.79 -5.60 7.78
C GLY A 21 5.59 -6.42 7.31
N VAL A 22 4.44 -5.77 7.07
CA VAL A 22 3.24 -6.44 6.54
C VAL A 22 3.51 -7.04 5.16
N ALA A 23 4.20 -6.32 4.27
CA ALA A 23 4.54 -6.84 2.95
C ALA A 23 5.44 -8.08 3.01
N ARG A 24 6.50 -8.05 3.85
CA ARG A 24 7.40 -9.19 4.07
C ARG A 24 6.63 -10.41 4.58
N SER A 25 5.80 -10.22 5.60
CA SER A 25 4.96 -11.30 6.13
C SER A 25 3.98 -11.84 5.08
N ALA A 26 3.42 -10.99 4.22
CA ALA A 26 2.53 -11.45 3.15
C ALA A 26 3.28 -12.36 2.15
N GLU A 27 4.49 -12.01 1.76
CA GLU A 27 5.32 -12.85 0.89
C GLU A 27 5.71 -14.18 1.57
N GLU A 28 6.11 -14.13 2.84
CA GLU A 28 6.46 -15.31 3.65
C GLU A 28 5.29 -16.29 3.81
N LEU A 29 4.07 -15.76 3.99
CA LEU A 29 2.84 -16.53 4.14
C LEU A 29 2.26 -17.03 2.80
N GLY A 30 2.88 -16.67 1.67
CA GLY A 30 2.45 -17.13 0.35
C GLY A 30 1.24 -16.42 -0.23
N PHE A 31 0.99 -15.16 0.15
CA PHE A 31 0.01 -14.33 -0.56
C PHE A 31 0.43 -14.18 -2.02
N ALA A 32 -0.55 -14.18 -2.92
CA ALA A 32 -0.29 -14.05 -4.35
C ALA A 32 0.03 -12.61 -4.75
N SER A 33 -0.43 -11.61 -3.98
CA SER A 33 -0.24 -10.19 -4.30
C SER A 33 -0.31 -9.24 -3.10
N VAL A 34 0.41 -8.13 -3.19
CA VAL A 34 0.36 -6.98 -2.28
C VAL A 34 -0.11 -5.75 -3.05
N TRP A 35 -1.02 -4.99 -2.44
CA TRP A 35 -1.72 -3.87 -3.07
C TRP A 35 -1.53 -2.57 -2.28
N VAL A 36 -1.49 -1.46 -3.01
CA VAL A 36 -1.61 -0.09 -2.49
C VAL A 36 -2.79 0.60 -3.16
N THR A 37 -3.34 1.64 -2.55
CA THR A 37 -4.42 2.45 -3.13
C THR A 37 -3.89 3.83 -3.44
N ASP A 38 -4.55 4.59 -4.30
CA ASP A 38 -4.19 5.96 -4.62
C ASP A 38 -5.35 6.92 -4.42
N HIS A 39 -5.14 8.01 -3.68
CA HIS A 39 -6.12 9.04 -3.36
C HIS A 39 -5.45 10.44 -3.35
N LEU A 40 -4.76 10.82 -4.43
CA LEU A 40 -4.07 12.13 -4.52
C LEU A 40 -5.00 13.33 -4.34
N PHE A 41 -6.25 13.22 -4.80
CA PHE A 41 -7.22 14.31 -4.76
C PHE A 41 -8.37 14.00 -3.80
N VAL A 42 -8.22 14.41 -2.54
CA VAL A 42 -9.30 14.37 -1.56
C VAL A 42 -9.83 15.79 -1.31
N PRO A 43 -11.12 16.08 -1.59
CA PRO A 43 -11.71 17.39 -1.31
C PRO A 43 -11.58 17.77 0.17
N ARG A 44 -11.25 19.05 0.44
CA ARG A 44 -11.12 19.56 1.81
C ARG A 44 -12.40 19.48 2.65
N THR A 45 -13.55 19.22 2.03
CA THR A 45 -14.84 19.04 2.70
C THR A 45 -15.12 17.60 3.14
N MET A 46 -14.37 16.60 2.66
CA MET A 46 -14.61 15.17 2.93
C MET A 46 -13.66 14.55 3.97
N ASP A 47 -14.11 14.35 5.20
CA ASP A 47 -13.29 13.80 6.29
C ASP A 47 -13.13 12.28 6.16
N ILE A 48 -12.03 11.84 5.52
CA ILE A 48 -11.73 10.43 5.24
C ILE A 48 -10.27 10.13 5.57
N ILE A 49 -10.00 8.86 5.91
CA ILE A 49 -8.68 8.38 6.32
C ILE A 49 -7.56 8.60 5.30
N TYR A 50 -7.90 8.76 4.02
CA TYR A 50 -6.94 8.96 2.93
C TYR A 50 -6.50 10.41 2.74
N ARG A 51 -7.16 11.36 3.41
CA ARG A 51 -6.90 12.79 3.23
C ARG A 51 -5.51 13.18 3.71
N ASP A 52 -5.17 12.70 4.90
CA ASP A 52 -4.00 13.13 5.64
C ASP A 52 -3.04 11.94 5.79
N ASN A 53 -1.75 12.21 5.59
CA ASN A 53 -0.66 11.24 5.80
C ASN A 53 -0.83 9.95 4.97
N MET A 54 -0.67 10.06 3.65
CA MET A 54 -0.62 8.92 2.73
C MET A 54 0.73 8.89 2.02
N LEU A 55 1.34 7.71 1.95
CA LEU A 55 2.53 7.53 1.13
C LEU A 55 2.14 7.52 -0.35
N GLU A 56 2.96 8.16 -1.19
CA GLU A 56 2.74 8.18 -2.63
C GLU A 56 2.82 6.73 -3.18
N PRO A 57 1.77 6.22 -3.85
CA PRO A 57 1.64 4.81 -4.18
C PRO A 57 2.72 4.27 -5.12
N LEU A 58 3.15 5.03 -6.12
CA LEU A 58 4.14 4.56 -7.10
C LEU A 58 5.54 4.48 -6.50
N ALA A 59 5.91 5.46 -5.67
CA ALA A 59 7.13 5.44 -4.88
C ALA A 59 7.13 4.29 -3.87
N LEU A 60 6.00 4.04 -3.21
CA LEU A 60 5.86 2.92 -2.28
C LEU A 60 5.99 1.57 -3.01
N LEU A 61 5.34 1.39 -4.16
CA LEU A 61 5.50 0.17 -4.98
C LEU A 61 6.95 -0.06 -5.40
N SER A 62 7.66 1.01 -5.76
CA SER A 62 9.08 0.93 -6.11
C SER A 62 9.92 0.44 -4.93
N HIS A 63 9.62 0.91 -3.71
CA HIS A 63 10.28 0.44 -2.50
C HIS A 63 9.92 -1.02 -2.18
N LEU A 64 8.63 -1.38 -2.26
CA LEU A 64 8.15 -2.73 -2.03
C LEU A 64 8.80 -3.73 -2.99
N ALA A 65 8.98 -3.38 -4.26
CA ALA A 65 9.62 -4.24 -5.26
C ALA A 65 11.05 -4.64 -4.87
N ALA A 66 11.77 -3.78 -4.15
CA ALA A 66 13.11 -4.08 -3.64
C ALA A 66 13.08 -4.97 -2.39
N VAL A 67 12.02 -4.91 -1.59
CA VAL A 67 11.90 -5.60 -0.29
C VAL A 67 11.23 -6.98 -0.41
N VAL A 68 10.27 -7.13 -1.32
CA VAL A 68 9.50 -8.37 -1.55
C VAL A 68 9.55 -8.76 -3.04
N PRO A 69 10.65 -9.40 -3.49
CA PRO A 69 10.94 -9.59 -4.91
C PRO A 69 10.11 -10.68 -5.61
N ARG A 70 9.28 -11.45 -4.88
CA ARG A 70 8.53 -12.60 -5.42
C ARG A 70 7.03 -12.37 -5.47
N VAL A 71 6.47 -11.66 -4.48
CA VAL A 71 5.03 -11.36 -4.45
C VAL A 71 4.68 -10.36 -5.55
N ARG A 72 3.53 -10.54 -6.20
CA ARG A 72 3.06 -9.59 -7.23
C ARG A 72 2.65 -8.29 -6.54
N LEU A 73 3.01 -7.16 -7.14
CA LEU A 73 2.63 -5.84 -6.64
C LEU A 73 1.58 -5.21 -7.55
N GLY A 74 0.63 -4.47 -6.97
CA GLY A 74 -0.44 -3.82 -7.73
C GLY A 74 -1.03 -2.59 -7.06
N THR A 75 -1.78 -1.81 -7.84
CA THR A 75 -2.60 -0.70 -7.36
C THR A 75 -4.08 -1.10 -7.38
N SER A 76 -4.83 -0.62 -6.39
CA SER A 76 -6.29 -0.77 -6.32
C SER A 76 -6.88 0.51 -5.74
N VAL A 77 -6.98 1.58 -6.52
CA VAL A 77 -6.73 1.73 -7.97
C VAL A 77 -5.91 3.01 -8.16
N ILE A 78 -5.31 3.23 -9.33
CA ILE A 78 -4.75 4.55 -9.67
C ILE A 78 -5.91 5.50 -9.96
N THR A 79 -5.91 6.69 -9.35
CA THR A 79 -6.92 7.72 -9.56
C THR A 79 -6.27 9.00 -10.06
N GLY A 80 -6.75 9.52 -11.20
CA GLY A 80 -6.24 10.73 -11.82
C GLY A 80 -7.36 11.52 -12.50
#